data_AF-A0A3S2A6H6-F1
#
_entry.id   AF-A0A3S2A6H6-F1
#
_cell.length_a   1.000
_cell.length_b   1.000
_cell.length_c   1.000
_cell.angle_alpha   90.00
_cell.angle_beta   90.00
_cell.angle_gamma   90.00
#
_symmetry.space_group_name_H-M   'P 1'
#
loop_
_entity.id
_entity.type
_entity.pdbx_description
1 polymer ?
#
loop_
_entity_poly.entity_id
_entity_poly.type
_entity_poly.pdbx_seq_one_letter_code
_entity_poly.pdbx_strand_id
1 'polypeptide(L)'
;MAQSNGDDPPLNLCTRIRFQRSLPDAGVFFDLRDKQATIRVEVAKVAVRRQIGIETNSFFTIGHSTRTIVEFAELLRESRVDFVVDVRSMPRSRTNPQFNEDSLPGALAPWQIGYKHVAALGGLRGKARGAEPSPNSYWRVRGFRNYADYALTEPFAKGLAQLRELGSRHRCAMMCAEAVWWRCHRRIISDYLLGEGERVMHILGVGHVEEASLTPGAVVRDDGTIVYPGEHLLGT
;
A
#
# COMPACT_ATOMS: atom_id res chain seq x y z
N MET A 1 -41.23 49.85 -20.73
CA MET A 1 -42.68 50.02 -20.50
C MET A 1 -43.42 49.08 -21.44
N ALA A 2 -44.44 48.37 -20.90
CA ALA A 2 -45.47 47.51 -21.51
C ALA A 2 -44.99 46.22 -22.25
N GLN A 3 -45.13 45.00 -21.71
CA GLN A 3 -46.34 44.13 -21.50
C GLN A 3 -46.86 43.49 -22.80
N SER A 4 -46.70 42.15 -22.97
CA SER A 4 -47.75 41.07 -22.89
C SER A 4 -48.53 40.94 -24.21
N ASN A 5 -48.84 39.81 -24.86
CA ASN A 5 -49.25 38.43 -24.53
C ASN A 5 -49.03 37.61 -25.85
N GLY A 6 -48.75 36.30 -25.87
CA GLY A 6 -49.69 35.19 -25.64
C GLY A 6 -50.35 34.76 -26.97
N ASP A 7 -50.08 33.53 -27.44
CA ASP A 7 -51.01 32.58 -28.12
C ASP A 7 -50.28 31.47 -28.91
N ASP A 8 -50.35 30.22 -28.41
CA ASP A 8 -50.27 28.92 -29.14
C ASP A 8 -51.62 28.66 -29.88
N PRO A 9 -51.90 27.62 -30.72
CA PRO A 9 -51.28 26.28 -30.95
C PRO A 9 -51.27 25.90 -32.49
N PRO A 10 -51.27 24.63 -33.04
CA PRO A 10 -51.49 23.30 -32.44
C PRO A 10 -50.70 22.06 -32.91
N LEU A 11 -51.01 20.99 -32.17
CA LEU A 11 -50.66 19.56 -32.18
C LEU A 11 -50.85 18.79 -33.52
N ASN A 12 -50.05 17.74 -33.71
CA ASN A 12 -50.34 16.36 -34.22
C ASN A 12 -48.99 15.71 -34.64
N LEU A 13 -48.69 14.41 -34.58
CA LEU A 13 -49.47 13.18 -34.43
C LEU A 13 -48.54 12.05 -33.95
N CYS A 14 -49.16 11.06 -33.28
CA CYS A 14 -48.61 9.82 -32.77
C CYS A 14 -48.16 8.84 -33.88
N THR A 15 -47.05 8.11 -33.72
CA THR A 15 -46.95 6.73 -34.23
C THR A 15 -46.01 5.88 -33.37
N ARG A 16 -46.59 4.86 -32.72
CA ARG A 16 -45.90 3.74 -32.05
C ARG A 16 -45.55 2.67 -33.09
N ILE A 17 -44.33 2.13 -33.04
CA ILE A 17 -44.03 0.80 -33.59
C ILE A 17 -43.24 0.00 -32.54
N ARG A 18 -43.84 -1.09 -32.06
CA ARG A 18 -43.16 -2.19 -31.35
C ARG A 18 -42.65 -3.17 -32.41
N PHE A 19 -41.42 -3.65 -32.27
CA PHE A 19 -40.99 -4.93 -32.84
C PHE A 19 -40.20 -5.72 -31.81
N GLN A 20 -40.52 -7.00 -31.71
CA GLN A 20 -40.06 -7.94 -30.70
C GLN A 20 -39.21 -9.03 -31.39
N ARG A 21 -38.21 -9.54 -30.67
CA ARG A 21 -37.43 -10.80 -30.86
C ARG A 21 -36.31 -10.82 -31.91
N SER A 22 -35.07 -11.04 -31.46
CA SER A 22 -34.39 -12.37 -31.45
C SER A 22 -32.90 -12.23 -31.07
N LEU A 23 -32.41 -13.05 -30.15
CA LEU A 23 -30.97 -13.27 -29.88
C LEU A 23 -30.42 -14.35 -30.83
N PRO A 24 -29.12 -14.29 -31.17
CA PRO A 24 -28.30 -15.50 -31.04
C PRO A 24 -26.88 -15.29 -30.46
N ASP A 25 -26.49 -16.33 -29.72
CA ASP A 25 -25.18 -16.94 -29.41
C ASP A 25 -23.84 -16.18 -29.29
N ALA A 26 -23.28 -16.38 -28.09
CA ALA A 26 -21.89 -16.65 -27.72
C ALA A 26 -20.79 -16.49 -28.78
N GLY A 27 -20.05 -15.38 -28.67
CA GLY A 27 -18.68 -15.23 -29.15
C GLY A 27 -17.79 -14.82 -27.98
N VAL A 28 -16.83 -15.67 -27.63
CA VAL A 28 -15.82 -15.43 -26.58
C VAL A 28 -14.93 -14.27 -27.06
N PHE A 29 -15.18 -13.06 -26.54
CA PHE A 29 -14.37 -11.88 -26.82
C PHE A 29 -13.45 -11.67 -25.61
N PHE A 30 -12.16 -11.98 -25.75
CA PHE A 30 -11.16 -11.68 -24.74
C PHE A 30 -10.93 -10.16 -24.76
N ASP A 31 -11.63 -9.44 -23.87
CA ASP A 31 -11.64 -7.99 -23.88
C ASP A 31 -10.38 -7.40 -23.21
N LEU A 32 -9.46 -6.92 -24.04
CA LEU A 32 -8.29 -6.12 -23.62
C LEU A 32 -8.68 -4.78 -22.93
N ARG A 33 -9.97 -4.43 -22.85
CA ARG A 33 -10.47 -3.27 -22.08
C ARG A 33 -10.51 -3.49 -20.57
N ASP A 34 -10.45 -4.73 -20.07
CA ASP A 34 -10.58 -5.00 -18.62
C ASP A 34 -9.39 -4.49 -17.81
N LYS A 35 -8.16 -4.60 -18.33
CA LYS A 35 -6.97 -4.07 -17.63
C LYS A 35 -6.99 -2.54 -17.53
N GLN A 36 -7.48 -1.84 -18.55
CA GLN A 36 -7.64 -0.39 -18.51
C GLN A 36 -8.81 0.03 -17.61
N ALA A 37 -9.86 -0.78 -17.52
CA ALA A 37 -10.99 -0.53 -16.62
C ALA A 37 -10.56 -0.66 -15.15
N THR A 38 -9.82 -1.71 -14.76
CA THR A 38 -9.32 -1.85 -13.38
C THR A 38 -8.37 -0.72 -12.99
N ILE A 39 -7.43 -0.33 -13.87
CA ILE A 39 -6.54 0.82 -13.62
C ILE A 39 -7.36 2.11 -13.49
N ARG A 40 -8.39 2.32 -14.32
CA ARG A 40 -9.26 3.51 -14.22
C ARG A 40 -10.06 3.54 -12.92
N VAL A 41 -10.53 2.40 -12.43
CA VAL A 41 -11.30 2.30 -11.18
C VAL A 41 -10.41 2.56 -9.95
N GLU A 42 -9.17 2.05 -9.96
CA GLU A 42 -8.26 2.22 -8.81
C GLU A 42 -7.69 3.64 -8.74
N VAL A 43 -7.31 4.20 -9.89
CA VAL A 43 -6.94 5.63 -10.00
C VAL A 43 -8.13 6.50 -9.62
N ALA A 44 -9.37 6.11 -9.95
CA ALA A 44 -10.56 6.82 -9.53
C ALA A 44 -10.82 6.74 -8.02
N LYS A 45 -10.60 5.62 -7.33
CA LYS A 45 -10.76 5.54 -5.86
C LYS A 45 -9.76 6.45 -5.12
N VAL A 46 -8.50 6.45 -5.54
CA VAL A 46 -7.45 7.33 -4.99
C VAL A 46 -7.73 8.80 -5.30
N ALA A 47 -8.17 9.11 -6.52
CA ALA A 47 -8.55 10.46 -6.91
C ALA A 47 -9.81 10.95 -6.19
N VAL A 48 -10.82 10.08 -6.02
CA VAL A 48 -12.03 10.39 -5.26
C VAL A 48 -11.66 10.67 -3.81
N ARG A 49 -10.84 9.87 -3.13
CA ARG A 49 -10.36 10.17 -1.76
C ARG A 49 -9.70 11.55 -1.62
N ARG A 50 -8.89 11.97 -2.61
CA ARG A 50 -8.31 13.32 -2.65
C ARG A 50 -9.36 14.41 -2.84
N GLN A 51 -10.44 14.14 -3.55
CA GLN A 51 -11.54 15.09 -3.81
C GLN A 51 -12.49 15.24 -2.62
N ILE A 52 -12.64 14.21 -1.76
CA ILE A 52 -13.47 14.25 -0.53
C ILE A 52 -12.74 14.79 0.71
N GLY A 53 -11.53 15.34 0.56
CA GLY A 53 -10.79 15.93 1.69
C GLY A 53 -10.26 14.92 2.71
N ILE A 54 -10.11 13.64 2.32
CA ILE A 54 -9.44 12.65 3.17
C ILE A 54 -7.93 12.92 3.06
N GLU A 55 -7.34 13.44 4.14
CA GLU A 55 -5.90 13.67 4.21
C GLU A 55 -5.15 12.35 4.00
N THR A 56 -4.31 12.30 2.97
CA THR A 56 -3.42 11.16 2.71
C THR A 56 -2.22 11.26 3.64
N ASN A 57 -2.03 10.29 4.54
CA ASN A 57 -0.85 10.27 5.39
C ASN A 57 0.38 9.94 4.53
N SER A 58 1.54 10.46 4.94
CA SER A 58 2.82 10.14 4.31
C SER A 58 3.66 9.30 5.26
N PHE A 59 3.90 8.04 4.88
CA PHE A 59 4.77 7.12 5.58
C PHE A 59 6.16 7.09 4.97
N PHE A 60 7.16 6.88 5.80
CA PHE A 60 8.55 6.72 5.39
C PHE A 60 9.01 5.30 5.63
N THR A 61 9.99 4.84 4.88
CA THR A 61 10.69 3.59 5.18
C THR A 61 12.15 3.89 5.40
N ILE A 62 12.75 3.30 6.43
CA ILE A 62 14.19 3.44 6.68
C ILE A 62 14.83 2.11 7.11
N GLY A 63 16.05 1.88 6.66
CA GLY A 63 16.87 0.75 7.07
C GLY A 63 17.99 1.21 7.99
N HIS A 64 18.09 0.65 9.20
CA HIS A 64 19.18 1.06 10.10
C HIS A 64 20.55 0.59 9.61
N SER A 65 20.63 -0.55 8.91
CA SER A 65 21.88 -1.12 8.40
C SER A 65 22.94 -1.17 9.50
N THR A 66 24.15 -0.69 9.22
CA THR A 66 25.25 -0.50 10.18
C THR A 66 25.50 0.99 10.48
N ARG A 67 24.49 1.85 10.30
CA ARG A 67 24.63 3.29 10.55
C ARG A 67 24.87 3.59 12.02
N THR A 68 25.53 4.70 12.31
CA THR A 68 25.53 5.28 13.65
C THR A 68 24.13 5.83 13.98
N ILE A 69 23.84 6.04 15.27
CA ILE A 69 22.56 6.65 15.68
C ILE A 69 22.42 8.08 15.14
N VAL A 70 23.52 8.83 15.07
CA VAL A 70 23.54 10.21 14.57
C VAL A 70 23.18 10.25 13.09
N GLU A 71 23.84 9.44 12.25
CA GLU A 71 23.51 9.35 10.82
C GLU A 71 22.05 8.92 10.61
N PHE A 72 21.57 7.96 11.40
CA PHE A 72 20.19 7.50 11.31
C PHE A 72 19.20 8.60 11.68
N ALA A 73 19.43 9.33 12.77
CA ALA A 73 18.56 10.42 13.21
C ALA A 73 18.55 11.59 12.23
N GLU A 74 19.69 11.95 11.62
CA GLU A 74 19.74 13.03 10.62
C GLU A 74 18.96 12.67 9.35
N LEU A 75 19.01 11.41 8.89
CA LEU A 75 18.17 10.95 7.77
C LEU A 75 16.67 11.07 8.07
N LEU A 76 16.27 10.76 9.31
CA LEU A 76 14.88 10.93 9.76
C LEU A 76 14.48 12.40 9.77
N ARG A 77 15.34 13.28 10.31
CA ARG A 77 15.07 14.72 10.41
C ARG A 77 15.00 15.41 9.07
N GLU A 78 15.84 15.04 8.12
CA GLU A 78 15.77 15.54 6.74
C GLU A 78 14.39 15.27 6.12
N SER A 79 13.82 14.10 6.43
CA SER A 79 12.46 13.71 6.02
C SER A 79 11.36 14.22 6.94
N ARG A 80 11.70 14.98 8.00
CA ARG A 80 10.81 15.47 9.07
C ARG A 80 10.07 14.37 9.82
N VAL A 81 10.64 13.17 9.88
CA VAL A 81 10.07 12.06 10.65
C VAL A 81 10.24 12.35 12.13
N ASP A 82 9.13 12.25 12.87
CA ASP A 82 9.06 12.44 14.32
C ASP A 82 8.78 11.14 15.08
N PHE A 83 8.56 10.03 14.36
CA PHE A 83 8.20 8.75 14.99
C PHE A 83 8.72 7.55 14.20
N VAL A 84 9.51 6.70 14.86
CA VAL A 84 9.99 5.43 14.29
C VAL A 84 9.06 4.29 14.68
N VAL A 85 8.56 3.57 13.68
CA VAL A 85 7.80 2.33 13.87
C VAL A 85 8.70 1.15 13.53
N ASP A 86 9.16 0.44 14.53
CA ASP A 86 10.01 -0.73 14.34
C ASP A 86 9.17 -1.94 13.96
N VAL A 87 9.40 -2.45 12.74
CA VAL A 87 8.66 -3.59 12.18
C VAL A 87 9.52 -4.86 12.15
N ARG A 88 10.66 -4.90 12.86
CA ARG A 88 11.50 -6.10 12.92
C ARG A 88 10.84 -7.19 13.77
N SER A 89 10.93 -8.46 13.38
CA SER A 89 10.45 -9.56 14.24
C SER A 89 11.26 -9.67 15.54
N MET A 90 12.57 -9.45 15.45
CA MET A 90 13.48 -9.42 16.60
C MET A 90 14.22 -8.09 16.60
N PRO A 91 13.79 -7.10 17.40
CA PRO A 91 14.42 -5.78 17.48
C PRO A 91 15.65 -5.81 18.42
N ARG A 92 16.49 -6.84 18.30
CA ARG A 92 17.73 -7.00 19.09
C ARG A 92 18.87 -7.54 18.23
N SER A 93 20.05 -6.97 18.39
CA SER A 93 21.28 -7.33 17.70
C SER A 93 22.50 -7.14 18.61
N ARG A 94 23.45 -8.07 18.54
CA ARG A 94 24.77 -7.92 19.18
C ARG A 94 25.69 -6.99 18.38
N THR A 95 25.57 -7.00 17.05
CA THR A 95 26.42 -6.21 16.14
C THR A 95 25.99 -4.76 16.10
N ASN A 96 24.69 -4.49 16.22
CA ASN A 96 24.12 -3.14 16.18
C ASN A 96 23.28 -2.85 17.43
N PRO A 97 23.90 -2.86 18.64
CA PRO A 97 23.17 -2.74 19.91
C PRO A 97 22.49 -1.38 20.10
N GLN A 98 22.96 -0.33 19.41
CA GLN A 98 22.34 1.01 19.42
C GLN A 98 20.91 1.01 18.85
N PHE A 99 20.56 0.02 18.04
CA PHE A 99 19.21 -0.16 17.50
C PHE A 99 18.42 -1.25 18.25
N ASN A 100 18.82 -1.64 19.46
CA ASN A 100 18.01 -2.55 20.27
C ASN A 100 16.78 -1.83 20.81
N GLU A 101 15.65 -2.52 20.92
CA GLU A 101 14.39 -1.98 21.46
C GLU A 101 14.56 -1.26 22.81
N ASP A 102 15.42 -1.78 23.69
CA ASP A 102 15.67 -1.21 25.03
C ASP A 102 16.57 0.05 24.98
N SER A 103 17.29 0.28 23.89
CA SER A 103 18.28 1.37 23.76
C SER A 103 17.84 2.47 22.81
N LEU A 104 17.19 2.09 21.70
CA LEU A 104 16.84 2.98 20.61
C LEU A 104 15.92 4.15 21.02
N PRO A 105 14.89 3.98 21.87
CA PRO A 105 14.05 5.10 22.31
C PRO A 105 14.85 6.20 23.02
N GLY A 106 15.73 5.81 23.95
CA GLY A 106 16.60 6.75 24.66
C GLY A 106 17.62 7.39 23.73
N ALA A 107 18.13 6.63 22.76
CA ALA A 107 19.06 7.13 21.76
C ALA A 107 18.40 8.12 20.77
N LEU A 108 17.09 8.04 20.52
CA LEU A 108 16.35 8.96 19.64
C LEU A 108 15.81 10.20 20.36
N ALA A 109 15.68 10.15 21.69
CA ALA A 109 15.11 11.23 22.49
C ALA A 109 15.76 12.62 22.29
N PRO A 110 17.09 12.78 22.12
CA PRO A 110 17.70 14.09 21.85
C PRO A 110 17.23 14.76 20.56
N TRP A 111 16.72 13.98 19.60
CA TRP A 111 16.15 14.46 18.34
C TRP A 111 14.62 14.59 18.39
N GLN A 112 14.00 14.36 19.55
CA GLN A 112 12.54 14.38 19.75
C GLN A 112 11.79 13.38 18.85
N ILE A 113 12.42 12.25 18.53
CA ILE A 113 11.84 11.20 17.70
C ILE A 113 11.28 10.10 18.61
N GLY A 114 9.96 9.87 18.53
CA GLY A 114 9.28 8.79 19.23
C GLY A 114 9.61 7.41 18.65
N TYR A 115 9.28 6.37 19.41
CA TYR A 115 9.52 4.98 19.01
C TYR A 115 8.36 4.08 19.41
N LYS A 116 7.99 3.14 18.55
CA LYS A 116 7.15 2.00 18.92
C LYS A 116 7.51 0.76 18.12
N HIS A 117 7.56 -0.39 18.80
CA HIS A 117 7.64 -1.69 18.13
C HIS A 117 6.24 -2.20 17.75
N VAL A 118 6.10 -2.69 16.51
CA VAL A 118 4.88 -3.34 16.00
C VAL A 118 5.23 -4.73 15.51
N ALA A 119 5.36 -5.67 16.46
CA ALA A 119 5.77 -7.05 16.21
C ALA A 119 4.91 -7.80 15.16
N ALA A 120 3.63 -7.42 15.06
CA ALA A 120 2.71 -7.97 14.05
C ALA A 120 3.20 -7.73 12.62
N LEU A 121 3.94 -6.66 12.36
CA LEU A 121 4.51 -6.36 11.04
C LEU A 121 5.89 -7.02 10.81
N GLY A 122 6.35 -7.85 11.74
CA GLY A 122 7.61 -8.60 11.68
C GLY A 122 7.82 -9.46 10.44
N GLY A 123 8.88 -9.21 9.67
CA GLY A 123 9.19 -9.94 8.42
C GLY A 123 9.55 -11.43 8.53
N LEU A 124 10.04 -11.90 9.68
CA LEU A 124 10.40 -13.31 9.85
C LEU A 124 9.14 -14.15 10.08
N ARG A 125 8.73 -14.89 9.04
CA ARG A 125 7.55 -15.76 9.04
C ARG A 125 7.85 -17.14 8.46
N GLY A 126 7.37 -18.16 9.17
CA GLY A 126 7.41 -19.55 8.71
C GLY A 126 6.42 -19.79 7.57
N LYS A 127 6.48 -20.99 6.98
CA LYS A 127 5.50 -21.41 5.98
C LYS A 127 4.10 -21.44 6.62
N ALA A 128 3.12 -20.81 5.98
CA ALA A 128 1.73 -20.91 6.41
C ALA A 128 1.26 -22.38 6.31
N ARG A 129 0.50 -22.86 7.29
CA ARG A 129 -0.04 -24.24 7.30
C ARG A 129 -1.30 -24.42 6.43
N GLY A 130 -1.62 -23.44 5.58
CA GLY A 130 -2.87 -23.34 4.82
C GLY A 130 -2.78 -23.82 3.36
N ALA A 131 -3.81 -23.48 2.58
CA ALA A 131 -4.05 -23.93 1.21
C ALA A 131 -2.82 -23.77 0.29
N GLU A 132 -2.35 -24.90 -0.22
CA GLU A 132 -1.40 -24.95 -1.33
C GLU A 132 -2.19 -25.05 -2.63
N PRO A 133 -1.73 -24.38 -3.70
CA PRO A 133 -0.54 -23.52 -3.77
C PRO A 133 -0.77 -22.10 -3.22
N SER A 134 0.28 -21.49 -2.65
CA SER A 134 0.27 -20.07 -2.23
C SER A 134 -0.12 -19.15 -3.41
N PRO A 135 -1.03 -18.18 -3.21
CA PRO A 135 -1.44 -17.23 -4.25
C PRO A 135 -0.33 -16.21 -4.57
N ASN A 136 0.73 -16.16 -3.78
CA ASN A 136 1.80 -15.16 -3.83
C ASN A 136 3.01 -15.67 -4.62
N SER A 137 2.74 -16.31 -5.77
CA SER A 137 3.74 -17.07 -6.51
C SER A 137 4.79 -16.23 -7.24
N TYR A 138 4.55 -14.92 -7.41
CA TYR A 138 5.53 -13.92 -7.87
C TYR A 138 6.81 -13.95 -7.01
N TRP A 139 6.69 -14.15 -5.70
CA TRP A 139 7.82 -14.13 -4.78
C TRP A 139 8.64 -15.42 -4.84
N ARG A 140 9.66 -15.47 -5.71
CA ARG A 140 10.55 -16.63 -5.83
C ARG A 140 11.32 -16.95 -4.54
N VAL A 141 11.67 -15.93 -3.76
CA VAL A 141 12.32 -16.10 -2.45
C VAL A 141 11.28 -16.51 -1.41
N ARG A 142 11.47 -17.70 -0.82
CA ARG A 142 10.54 -18.30 0.16
C ARG A 142 10.16 -17.35 1.30
N GLY A 143 11.11 -16.58 1.83
CA GLY A 143 10.84 -15.62 2.91
C GLY A 143 9.81 -14.55 2.55
N PHE A 144 9.92 -13.96 1.35
CA PHE A 144 8.95 -12.99 0.85
C PHE A 144 7.58 -13.62 0.63
N ARG A 145 7.54 -14.82 0.05
CA ARG A 145 6.29 -15.56 -0.16
C ARG A 145 5.57 -15.86 1.16
N ASN A 146 6.28 -16.41 2.13
CA ASN A 146 5.73 -16.68 3.46
C ASN A 146 5.20 -15.39 4.12
N TYR A 147 5.90 -14.27 3.97
CA TYR A 147 5.46 -13.00 4.52
C TYR A 147 4.23 -12.45 3.80
N ALA A 148 4.16 -12.57 2.47
CA ALA A 148 2.98 -12.22 1.69
C ALA A 148 1.76 -13.08 2.07
N ASP A 149 1.94 -14.38 2.31
CA ASP A 149 0.89 -15.27 2.81
C ASP A 149 0.44 -14.86 4.22
N TYR A 150 1.39 -14.51 5.10
CA TYR A 150 1.09 -13.97 6.42
C TYR A 150 0.35 -12.63 6.35
N ALA A 151 0.62 -11.79 5.35
CA ALA A 151 -0.02 -10.50 5.19
C ALA A 151 -1.53 -10.60 4.92
N LEU A 152 -2.03 -11.77 4.51
CA LEU A 152 -3.45 -12.08 4.34
C LEU A 152 -4.18 -12.38 5.67
N THR A 153 -3.49 -12.32 6.81
CA THR A 153 -4.05 -12.73 8.11
C THR A 153 -4.51 -11.54 8.95
N GLU A 154 -5.48 -11.78 9.83
CA GLU A 154 -6.00 -10.77 10.76
C GLU A 154 -4.92 -10.11 11.65
N PRO A 155 -3.90 -10.84 12.18
CA PRO A 155 -2.81 -10.21 12.92
C PRO A 155 -2.04 -9.16 12.11
N PHE A 156 -1.78 -9.42 10.82
CA PHE A 156 -1.15 -8.43 9.96
C PHE A 156 -2.04 -7.21 9.77
N ALA A 157 -3.33 -7.42 9.47
CA ALA A 157 -4.30 -6.33 9.33
C ALA A 157 -4.38 -5.44 10.57
N LYS A 158 -4.37 -6.02 11.78
CA LYS A 158 -4.30 -5.28 13.05
C LYS A 158 -3.00 -4.47 13.18
N GLY A 159 -1.87 -5.05 12.79
CA GLY A 159 -0.59 -4.35 12.77
C GLY A 159 -0.57 -3.17 11.80
N LEU A 160 -1.15 -3.34 10.61
CA LEU A 160 -1.28 -2.29 9.60
C LEU A 160 -2.20 -1.16 10.09
N ALA A 161 -3.34 -1.50 10.68
CA ALA A 161 -4.24 -0.51 11.27
C ALA A 161 -3.56 0.30 12.38
N GLN A 162 -2.77 -0.37 13.25
CA GLN A 162 -1.97 0.32 14.27
C GLN A 162 -0.92 1.25 13.65
N LEU A 163 -0.24 0.84 12.57
CA LEU A 163 0.70 1.70 11.86
C LEU A 163 -0.01 2.93 11.29
N ARG A 164 -1.20 2.76 10.70
CA ARG A 164 -1.99 3.87 10.15
C ARG A 164 -2.47 4.84 11.23
N GLU A 165 -2.87 4.33 12.39
CA GLU A 165 -3.26 5.13 13.55
C GLU A 165 -2.07 5.86 14.21
N LEU A 166 -0.84 5.40 14.00
CA LEU A 166 0.34 6.21 14.34
C LEU A 166 0.56 7.29 13.28
N GLY A 167 0.41 6.94 12.00
CA GLY A 167 0.58 7.86 10.87
C GLY A 167 -0.43 9.01 10.82
N SER A 168 -1.61 8.86 11.42
CA SER A 168 -2.61 9.93 11.55
C SER A 168 -2.22 11.01 12.57
N ARG A 169 -1.25 10.71 13.46
CA ARG A 169 -0.78 11.60 14.53
C ARG A 169 0.66 12.03 14.37
N HIS A 170 1.43 11.26 13.61
CA HIS A 170 2.87 11.38 13.49
C HIS A 170 3.32 11.17 12.05
N ARG A 171 4.44 11.78 11.71
CA ARG A 171 5.11 11.50 10.44
C ARG A 171 6.01 10.28 10.62
N CYS A 172 5.44 9.09 10.43
CA CYS A 172 6.11 7.84 10.77
C CYS A 172 7.14 7.36 9.74
N ALA A 173 8.26 6.79 10.21
CA ALA A 173 9.12 5.91 9.42
C ALA A 173 9.04 4.46 9.92
N MET A 174 8.65 3.53 9.06
CA MET A 174 8.77 2.10 9.34
C MET A 174 10.20 1.61 9.13
N MET A 175 10.79 1.09 10.22
CA MET A 175 12.20 0.72 10.31
C MET A 175 12.42 -0.80 10.25
N CYS A 176 13.42 -1.21 9.48
CA CYS A 176 13.98 -2.57 9.48
C CYS A 176 15.52 -2.53 9.52
N ALA A 177 16.18 -3.70 9.53
CA ALA A 177 17.63 -3.81 9.55
C ALA A 177 18.28 -3.64 8.17
N GLU A 178 17.67 -4.18 7.11
CA GLU A 178 18.18 -4.06 5.74
C GLU A 178 18.14 -2.59 5.30
N ALA A 179 19.19 -2.10 4.65
CA ALA A 179 19.29 -0.71 4.18
C ALA A 179 18.20 -0.40 3.16
N VAL A 180 18.09 -1.27 2.14
CA VAL A 180 17.22 -1.04 0.97
C VAL A 180 15.85 -1.71 1.14
N TRP A 181 14.79 -0.98 0.80
CA TRP A 181 13.42 -1.44 1.02
C TRP A 181 13.08 -2.70 0.20
N TRP A 182 13.62 -2.84 -1.01
CA TRP A 182 13.27 -3.93 -1.93
C TRP A 182 13.83 -5.30 -1.55
N ARG A 183 14.79 -5.37 -0.63
CA ARG A 183 15.37 -6.62 -0.12
C ARG A 183 14.78 -7.08 1.22
N CYS A 184 13.80 -6.35 1.75
CA CYS A 184 13.15 -6.71 3.01
C CYS A 184 11.62 -6.60 2.96
N HIS A 185 10.99 -7.05 4.03
CA HIS A 185 9.54 -7.10 4.19
C HIS A 185 8.85 -5.72 4.18
N ARG A 186 9.59 -4.62 4.39
CA ARG A 186 9.07 -3.24 4.26
C ARG A 186 8.44 -3.01 2.89
N ARG A 187 8.90 -3.69 1.85
CA ARG A 187 8.29 -3.66 0.51
C ARG A 187 6.82 -4.06 0.53
N ILE A 188 6.49 -5.19 1.16
CA ILE A 188 5.11 -5.68 1.23
C ILE A 188 4.24 -4.79 2.14
N ILE A 189 4.78 -4.28 3.27
CA ILE A 189 4.03 -3.31 4.08
C ILE A 189 3.73 -2.03 3.29
N SER A 190 4.68 -1.57 2.46
CA SER A 190 4.51 -0.39 1.60
C SER A 190 3.38 -0.62 0.60
N ASP A 191 3.31 -1.80 -0.03
CA ASP A 191 2.23 -2.14 -0.95
C ASP A 191 0.86 -2.03 -0.28
N TYR A 192 0.72 -2.52 0.96
CA TYR A 192 -0.53 -2.43 1.72
C TYR A 192 -0.92 -0.98 2.08
N LEU A 193 0.06 -0.14 2.45
CA LEU A 193 -0.20 1.29 2.67
C LEU A 193 -0.63 2.00 1.38
N LEU A 194 0.00 1.68 0.25
CA LEU A 194 -0.36 2.20 -1.07
C LEU A 194 -1.77 1.74 -1.50
N GLY A 195 -2.12 0.47 -1.27
CA GLY A 195 -3.47 -0.07 -1.51
C GLY A 195 -4.55 0.60 -0.65
N GLU A 196 -4.17 1.07 0.54
CA GLU A 196 -5.01 1.92 1.40
C GLU A 196 -5.00 3.40 1.00
N GLY A 197 -4.40 3.76 -0.13
CA GLY A 197 -4.36 5.14 -0.66
C GLY A 197 -3.42 6.09 0.10
N GLU A 198 -2.57 5.57 0.98
CA GLU A 198 -1.55 6.35 1.67
C GLU A 198 -0.35 6.61 0.74
N ARG A 199 0.46 7.64 1.04
CA ARG A 199 1.73 7.86 0.35
C ARG A 199 2.87 7.20 1.12
N VAL A 200 3.79 6.56 0.40
CA VAL A 200 4.99 5.96 1.00
C VAL A 200 6.24 6.49 0.31
N MET A 201 7.24 6.85 1.11
CA MET A 201 8.53 7.38 0.66
C MET A 201 9.68 6.54 1.25
N HIS A 202 10.66 6.16 0.43
CA HIS A 202 11.80 5.34 0.83
C HIS A 202 13.03 6.21 1.09
N ILE A 203 13.46 6.29 2.34
CA ILE A 203 14.72 6.96 2.72
C ILE A 203 15.87 5.99 2.44
N LEU A 204 16.71 6.34 1.47
CA LEU A 204 17.87 5.52 1.05
C LEU A 204 19.19 6.11 1.55
N GLY A 205 19.28 7.44 1.64
CA GLY A 205 20.43 8.18 2.10
C GLY A 205 20.18 9.69 2.14
N VAL A 206 21.23 10.46 2.40
CA VAL A 206 21.18 11.92 2.45
C VAL A 206 20.76 12.45 1.08
N GLY A 207 19.75 13.31 1.03
CA GLY A 207 19.19 13.84 -0.22
C GLY A 207 18.54 12.80 -1.14
N HIS A 208 18.41 11.54 -0.71
CA HIS A 208 17.92 10.44 -1.54
C HIS A 208 16.70 9.78 -0.91
N VAL A 209 15.54 10.29 -1.30
CA VAL A 209 14.22 9.77 -0.93
C VAL A 209 13.42 9.48 -2.18
N GLU A 210 12.93 8.25 -2.32
CA GLU A 210 12.18 7.80 -3.50
C GLU A 210 10.69 7.59 -3.16
N GLU A 211 9.78 7.99 -4.05
CA GLU A 211 8.36 7.65 -3.89
C GLU A 211 8.13 6.17 -4.20
N ALA A 212 7.38 5.49 -3.33
CA ALA A 212 7.03 4.10 -3.52
C ALA A 212 5.99 3.93 -4.63
N SER A 213 6.04 2.79 -5.29
CA SER A 213 4.98 2.29 -6.18
C SER A 213 4.68 0.85 -5.83
N LEU A 214 3.48 0.38 -6.19
CA LEU A 214 3.10 -1.00 -5.97
C LEU A 214 4.11 -1.93 -6.63
N THR A 215 4.49 -2.99 -5.91
CA THR A 215 5.30 -4.08 -6.45
C THR A 215 4.69 -4.57 -7.78
N PRO A 216 5.50 -4.80 -8.83
CA PRO A 216 5.00 -5.32 -10.09
C PRO A 216 4.22 -6.63 -9.89
N GLY A 217 3.01 -6.70 -10.47
CA GLY A 217 2.14 -7.86 -10.31
C GLY A 217 1.37 -7.92 -8.99
N ALA A 218 1.48 -6.93 -8.11
CA ALA A 218 0.59 -6.79 -6.96
C ALA A 218 -0.85 -6.55 -7.42
N VAL A 219 -1.78 -7.32 -6.86
CA VAL A 219 -3.22 -7.20 -7.12
C VAL A 219 -3.90 -6.89 -5.78
N VAL A 220 -4.44 -5.67 -5.68
CA VAL A 220 -5.30 -5.25 -4.57
C VAL A 220 -6.68 -5.88 -4.76
N ARG A 221 -7.18 -6.58 -3.74
CA ARG A 221 -8.50 -7.22 -3.73
C ARG A 221 -9.54 -6.29 -3.10
N ASP A 222 -10.82 -6.61 -3.32
CA ASP A 222 -11.93 -5.81 -2.79
C ASP A 222 -11.97 -5.75 -1.25
N ASP A 223 -11.41 -6.76 -0.58
CA ASP A 223 -11.27 -6.82 0.88
C ASP A 223 -10.05 -6.05 1.41
N GLY A 224 -9.32 -5.34 0.55
CA GLY A 224 -8.11 -4.59 0.89
C GLY A 224 -6.84 -5.44 1.02
N THR A 225 -6.94 -6.77 0.91
CA THR A 225 -5.76 -7.64 0.89
C THR A 225 -5.02 -7.55 -0.44
N ILE A 226 -3.72 -7.81 -0.42
CA ILE A 226 -2.87 -7.79 -1.62
C ILE A 226 -2.29 -9.17 -1.84
N VAL A 227 -2.47 -9.69 -3.05
CA VAL A 227 -1.79 -10.89 -3.54
C VAL A 227 -0.82 -10.57 -4.66
N TYR A 228 0.15 -11.46 -4.85
CA TYR A 228 1.19 -11.33 -5.87
C TYR A 228 1.21 -12.58 -6.76
N PRO A 229 0.24 -12.71 -7.68
CA PRO A 229 0.21 -13.83 -8.61
C PRO A 229 1.49 -13.84 -9.45
N GLY A 230 2.11 -15.02 -9.58
CA GLY A 230 3.16 -15.20 -10.58
C GLY A 230 2.56 -15.07 -11.96
N GLU A 231 3.36 -14.60 -12.92
CA GLU A 231 2.98 -14.71 -14.32
C GLU A 231 2.76 -16.19 -14.63
N HIS A 232 1.52 -16.56 -14.95
CA HIS A 232 1.34 -17.71 -15.82
C HIS A 232 2.06 -17.31 -17.10
N LEU A 233 3.20 -17.94 -17.39
CA LEU A 233 3.73 -17.97 -18.74
C LEU A 233 2.60 -18.48 -19.61
N LEU A 234 1.87 -17.56 -20.24
CA LEU A 234 0.92 -17.89 -21.29
C LEU A 234 1.77 -18.59 -22.37
N GLY A 235 1.52 -19.88 -22.51
CA GLY A 235 2.05 -20.83 -23.50
C GLY A 235 3.19 -20.37 -24.40
N THR A 236 4.34 -21.04 -24.26
CA THR A 236 5.14 -21.43 -25.43
C THR A 236 4.69 -22.79 -25.89
#